data_AF-A0A5E5Q9E6-F1
#
_entry.id   AF-A0A5E5Q9E6-F1
#
_cell.length_a   1.000
_cell.length_b   1.000
_cell.length_c   1.000
_cell.angle_alpha   90.00
_cell.angle_beta   90.00
_cell.angle_gamma   90.00
#
_symmetry.space_group_name_H-M   'P 1'
#
loop_
_entity.id
_entity.type
_entity.pdbx_description
1 polymer ?
#
loop_
_entity_poly.entity_id
_entity_poly.type
_entity_poly.pdbx_seq_one_letter_code
_entity_poly.pdbx_strand_id
1 'polypeptide(L)'
;METEGIISKIANQSSISIDESFSFAKTTSVLLRNNEEEGRKIIIYILDNWSKIPSETIEIWTDLIESAGFYPYLEKEKERLKFDNLAGQIRKESHFSENLDGKYFHEEQKYLKKILDSKKNLIVSAPTSFGKSLLIEEIVASSKFKNILVIQPTLALLDETRKKLKKYKENYRIIVRTSQQSLEEKGNLFLLTAERVMEYPNLPQIDFFVIDEFYKLSAKRDDERSDVLNNAFYKLLQQTPVPQFYLLGPNIDGISEGFEEKYNAIFYKTNYSLVENKTIDIYSKNKTEFDQPRKFKEFKENKLFELLLDLKDEQTIIYCSSPNRVRFLADKFTKFLEEKNIQKIEKLPLVEWIEKNINPKWNLINFLNFEIGINDGALQKHINSSMIDYFNEEKLKYIFCTSTIIEGVNTSAKNIIYFD
;
A
#
# COMPACT_ATOMS: atom_id res chain seq x y z
N MET A 1 15.84 -5.68 23.48
CA MET A 1 15.95 -7.13 23.76
C MET A 1 14.63 -7.72 24.25
N GLU A 2 13.80 -6.99 25.01
CA GLU A 2 12.47 -7.49 25.43
C GLU A 2 11.46 -7.59 24.27
N THR A 3 11.41 -6.60 23.37
CA THR A 3 10.47 -6.58 22.23
C THR A 3 10.59 -7.81 21.33
N GLU A 4 11.80 -8.11 20.85
CA GLU A 4 12.08 -9.28 20.00
C GLU A 4 11.72 -10.60 20.68
N GLY A 5 11.94 -10.69 22.00
CA GLY A 5 11.55 -11.87 22.78
C GLY A 5 10.04 -12.07 22.81
N ILE A 6 9.28 -10.99 23.02
CA ILE A 6 7.81 -11.00 23.00
C ILE A 6 7.29 -11.35 21.60
N ILE A 7 7.80 -10.68 20.56
CA ILE A 7 7.43 -10.92 19.17
C ILE A 7 7.69 -12.37 18.77
N SER A 8 8.85 -12.92 19.13
CA SER A 8 9.19 -14.32 18.85
C SER A 8 8.21 -15.30 19.52
N LYS A 9 7.78 -15.03 20.75
CA LYS A 9 6.77 -15.85 21.42
C LYS A 9 5.41 -15.78 20.72
N ILE A 10 4.94 -14.58 20.41
CA ILE A 10 3.67 -14.35 19.68
C ILE A 10 3.66 -15.10 18.33
N ALA A 11 4.77 -15.01 17.59
CA ALA A 11 4.88 -15.64 16.28
C ALA A 11 4.93 -17.18 16.34
N ASN A 12 5.71 -17.74 17.28
CA ASN A 12 6.04 -19.18 17.27
C ASN A 12 5.13 -20.05 18.15
N GLN A 13 4.48 -19.50 19.17
CA GLN A 13 3.56 -20.26 20.01
C GLN A 13 2.22 -20.49 19.28
N SER A 14 1.56 -21.60 19.58
CA SER A 14 0.23 -21.93 19.06
C SER A 14 -0.89 -21.18 19.81
N SER A 15 -0.67 -20.85 21.08
CA SER A 15 -1.57 -20.08 21.93
C SER A 15 -0.78 -19.32 22.99
N ILE A 16 -1.32 -18.19 23.46
CA ILE A 16 -0.73 -17.37 24.52
C ILE A 16 -1.55 -17.54 25.80
N SER A 17 -0.88 -17.80 26.93
CA SER A 17 -1.56 -17.88 28.23
C SER A 17 -2.03 -16.51 28.73
N ILE A 18 -2.98 -16.48 29.67
CA ILE A 18 -3.47 -15.23 30.28
C ILE A 18 -2.33 -14.44 30.93
N ASP A 19 -1.46 -15.12 31.69
CA ASP A 19 -0.31 -14.50 32.36
C ASP A 19 0.70 -13.92 31.36
N GLU A 20 0.99 -14.65 30.27
CA GLU A 20 1.85 -14.15 29.20
C GLU A 20 1.22 -12.95 28.50
N SER A 21 -0.06 -13.04 28.13
CA SER A 21 -0.78 -11.94 27.47
C SER A 21 -0.78 -10.68 28.33
N PHE A 22 -1.08 -10.82 29.63
CA PHE A 22 -1.03 -9.71 30.58
C PHE A 22 0.37 -9.13 30.72
N SER A 23 1.39 -9.99 30.81
CA SER A 23 2.79 -9.56 30.87
C SER A 23 3.19 -8.79 29.61
N PHE A 24 2.79 -9.27 28.43
CA PHE A 24 3.06 -8.59 27.16
C PHE A 24 2.37 -7.24 27.12
N ALA A 25 1.09 -7.16 27.47
CA ALA A 25 0.33 -5.91 27.52
C ALA A 25 0.96 -4.90 28.48
N LYS A 26 1.44 -5.34 29.66
CA LYS A 26 2.16 -4.49 30.61
C LYS A 26 3.43 -3.92 30.00
N THR A 27 4.27 -4.76 29.38
CA THR A 27 5.49 -4.30 28.71
C THR A 27 5.16 -3.34 27.56
N THR A 28 4.15 -3.65 26.75
CA THR A 28 3.67 -2.78 25.67
C THR A 28 3.22 -1.42 26.20
N SER A 29 2.49 -1.35 27.31
CA SER A 29 2.06 -0.08 27.93
C SER A 29 3.24 0.80 28.35
N VAL A 30 4.33 0.19 28.83
CA VAL A 30 5.57 0.90 29.19
C VAL A 30 6.29 1.36 27.92
N LEU A 31 6.38 0.50 26.91
CA LEU A 31 7.02 0.81 25.64
C LEU A 31 6.28 1.93 24.91
N LEU A 32 4.95 1.93 24.84
CA LEU A 32 4.20 3.03 24.20
C LEU A 32 4.53 4.42 24.78
N ARG A 33 4.93 4.50 26.06
CA ARG A 33 5.32 5.76 26.70
C ARG A 33 6.78 6.15 26.51
N ASN A 34 7.67 5.17 26.45
CA ASN A 34 9.12 5.40 26.47
C ASN A 34 9.80 5.19 25.10
N ASN A 35 9.22 4.34 24.26
CA ASN A 35 9.65 4.01 22.92
C ASN A 35 8.45 3.52 22.10
N GLU A 36 7.66 4.49 21.61
CA GLU A 36 6.38 4.23 20.95
C GLU A 36 6.50 3.27 19.77
N GLU A 37 7.58 3.35 19.00
CA GLU A 37 7.84 2.45 17.87
C GLU A 37 7.86 0.98 18.30
N GLU A 38 8.59 0.65 19.36
CA GLU A 38 8.68 -0.72 19.87
C GLU A 38 7.36 -1.20 20.48
N GLY A 39 6.60 -0.31 21.13
CA GLY A 39 5.26 -0.62 21.62
C GLY A 39 4.28 -0.93 20.48
N ARG A 40 4.28 -0.10 19.43
CA ARG A 40 3.48 -0.30 18.21
C ARG A 40 3.84 -1.61 17.52
N LYS A 41 5.13 -1.97 17.42
CA LYS A 41 5.56 -3.27 16.88
C LYS A 41 4.88 -4.44 17.57
N ILE A 42 4.86 -4.48 18.90
CA ILE A 42 4.18 -5.57 19.62
C ILE A 42 2.69 -5.59 19.29
N ILE A 43 2.03 -4.43 19.26
CA ILE A 43 0.60 -4.32 18.91
C ILE A 43 0.32 -4.88 17.51
N ILE A 44 1.18 -4.60 16.53
CA ILE A 44 1.04 -5.12 15.17
C ILE A 44 1.11 -6.65 15.16
N TYR A 45 2.07 -7.23 15.90
CA TYR A 45 2.17 -8.70 16.01
C TYR A 45 0.99 -9.33 16.74
N ILE A 46 0.45 -8.65 17.78
CA ILE A 46 -0.76 -9.07 18.48
C ILE A 46 -1.97 -9.04 17.54
N LEU A 47 -2.13 -7.99 16.73
CA LEU A 47 -3.20 -7.90 15.74
C LEU A 47 -3.10 -8.99 14.66
N ASP A 48 -1.89 -9.28 14.17
CA ASP A 48 -1.65 -10.35 13.16
C ASP A 48 -1.87 -11.76 13.75
N ASN A 49 -1.68 -11.94 15.05
CA ASN A 49 -1.78 -13.24 15.74
C ASN A 49 -2.95 -13.29 16.73
N TRP A 50 -3.99 -12.49 16.50
CA TRP A 50 -5.03 -12.26 17.50
C TRP A 50 -5.78 -13.53 17.92
N SER A 51 -5.93 -14.51 17.02
CA SER A 51 -6.56 -15.80 17.32
C SER A 51 -5.88 -16.57 18.45
N LYS A 52 -4.62 -16.23 18.78
CA LYS A 52 -3.84 -16.83 19.86
C LYS A 52 -4.04 -16.16 21.22
N ILE A 53 -4.70 -14.99 21.26
CA ILE A 53 -4.82 -14.14 22.44
C ILE A 53 -6.04 -14.53 23.28
N PRO A 54 -5.90 -14.69 24.61
CA PRO A 54 -6.99 -15.07 25.49
C PRO A 54 -8.03 -13.96 25.62
N SER A 55 -9.31 -14.35 25.67
CA SER A 55 -10.47 -13.46 25.72
C SER A 55 -10.44 -12.48 26.90
N GLU A 56 -9.86 -12.92 28.01
CA GLU A 56 -9.77 -12.24 29.30
C GLU A 56 -8.87 -11.00 29.23
N THR A 57 -8.00 -10.91 28.22
CA THR A 57 -7.07 -9.77 28.04
C THR A 57 -7.46 -8.85 26.89
N ILE A 58 -8.58 -9.13 26.19
CA ILE A 58 -9.01 -8.37 25.00
C ILE A 58 -9.25 -6.90 25.34
N GLU A 59 -9.84 -6.61 26.50
CA GLU A 59 -10.11 -5.23 26.94
C GLU A 59 -8.81 -4.42 27.06
N ILE A 60 -7.79 -4.99 27.72
CA ILE A 60 -6.48 -4.35 27.89
C ILE A 60 -5.83 -4.08 26.53
N TRP A 61 -5.89 -5.04 25.62
CA TRP A 61 -5.35 -4.86 24.27
C TRP A 61 -6.14 -3.83 23.47
N THR A 62 -7.46 -3.76 23.65
CA THR A 62 -8.31 -2.73 23.02
C THR A 62 -7.86 -1.33 23.43
N ASP A 63 -7.62 -1.12 24.73
CA ASP A 63 -7.11 0.15 25.26
C ASP A 63 -5.68 0.47 24.76
N LEU A 64 -4.82 -0.54 24.60
CA LEU A 64 -3.46 -0.34 24.08
C LEU A 64 -3.45 -0.02 22.58
N ILE A 65 -4.29 -0.68 21.78
CA ILE A 65 -4.49 -0.40 20.36
C ILE A 65 -5.03 1.03 20.19
N GLU A 66 -5.99 1.42 21.02
CA GLU A 66 -6.51 2.79 21.07
C GLU A 66 -5.41 3.80 21.42
N SER A 67 -4.64 3.54 22.48
CA SER A 67 -3.54 4.40 22.92
C SER A 67 -2.43 4.55 21.87
N ALA A 68 -2.23 3.53 21.02
CA ALA A 68 -1.29 3.58 19.90
C ALA A 68 -1.84 4.35 18.68
N GLY A 69 -3.10 4.78 18.71
CA GLY A 69 -3.73 5.51 17.62
C GLY A 69 -4.28 4.61 16.50
N PHE A 70 -4.43 3.30 16.74
CA PHE A 70 -4.74 2.29 15.71
C PHE A 70 -6.25 2.15 15.46
N TYR A 71 -6.97 3.27 15.44
CA TYR A 71 -8.43 3.32 15.24
C TYR A 71 -8.97 2.57 14.01
N PRO A 72 -8.27 2.53 12.86
CA PRO A 72 -8.71 1.69 11.73
C PRO A 72 -8.87 0.20 12.09
N TYR A 73 -8.00 -0.34 12.95
CA TYR A 73 -8.11 -1.72 13.42
C TYR A 73 -9.26 -1.92 14.41
N LEU A 74 -9.50 -0.93 15.28
CA LEU A 74 -10.64 -0.93 16.20
C LEU A 74 -11.99 -0.91 15.47
N GLU A 75 -12.06 -0.30 14.29
CA GLU A 75 -13.26 -0.39 13.45
C GLU A 75 -13.35 -1.71 12.69
N LYS A 76 -12.23 -2.18 12.12
CA LYS A 76 -12.18 -3.45 11.38
C LYS A 76 -12.62 -4.63 12.26
N GLU A 77 -12.17 -4.66 13.52
CA GLU A 77 -12.41 -5.74 14.47
C GLU A 77 -13.46 -5.37 15.53
N LYS A 78 -14.39 -4.44 15.24
CA LYS A 78 -15.34 -3.87 16.21
C LYS A 78 -16.25 -4.86 16.94
N GLU A 79 -16.50 -6.02 16.35
CA GLU A 79 -17.29 -7.08 17.00
C GLU A 79 -16.55 -7.67 18.19
N ARG A 80 -15.22 -7.58 18.18
CA ARG A 80 -14.31 -8.14 19.17
C ARG A 80 -13.66 -7.09 20.06
N LEU A 81 -13.13 -6.02 19.47
CA LEU A 81 -12.43 -4.93 20.17
C LEU A 81 -13.45 -3.89 20.67
N LYS A 82 -14.16 -4.23 21.74
CA LYS A 82 -15.18 -3.38 22.34
C LYS A 82 -14.58 -2.51 23.44
N PHE A 83 -15.00 -1.26 23.46
CA PHE A 83 -14.69 -0.35 24.55
C PHE A 83 -15.71 -0.49 25.67
N ASP A 84 -15.21 -0.76 26.86
CA ASP A 84 -16.00 -0.72 28.09
C ASP A 84 -15.91 0.64 28.80
N ASN A 85 -15.17 1.60 28.21
CA ASN A 85 -15.01 2.95 28.74
C ASN A 85 -15.41 4.05 27.73
N LEU A 86 -16.10 5.08 28.23
CA LEU A 86 -16.57 6.22 27.43
C LEU A 86 -15.42 7.03 26.83
N ALA A 87 -14.28 7.11 27.52
CA ALA A 87 -13.15 7.91 27.08
C ALA A 87 -12.54 7.37 25.77
N GLY A 88 -12.35 6.05 25.67
CA GLY A 88 -11.88 5.36 24.47
C GLY A 88 -12.89 5.47 23.33
N GLN A 89 -14.18 5.37 23.62
CA GLN A 89 -15.24 5.61 22.62
C GLN A 89 -15.16 7.03 22.04
N ILE A 90 -15.07 8.06 22.90
CA ILE A 90 -14.93 9.45 22.46
C ILE A 90 -13.67 9.65 21.60
N ARG A 91 -12.53 9.08 22.00
CA ARG A 91 -11.29 9.17 21.22
C ARG A 91 -11.41 8.48 19.88
N LYS A 92 -11.98 7.27 19.81
CA LYS A 92 -12.28 6.60 18.53
C LYS A 92 -13.19 7.46 17.64
N GLU A 93 -14.33 7.93 18.15
CA GLU A 93 -15.27 8.74 17.36
C GLU A 93 -14.66 10.08 16.91
N SER A 94 -13.75 10.68 17.69
CA SER A 94 -13.03 11.90 17.26
C SER A 94 -12.11 11.67 16.06
N HIS A 95 -11.73 10.41 15.81
CA HIS A 95 -10.93 9.98 14.67
C HIS A 95 -11.77 9.52 13.47
N PHE A 96 -13.11 9.50 13.60
CA PHE A 96 -13.99 9.24 12.48
C PHE A 96 -13.81 10.30 11.38
N SER A 97 -13.89 9.86 10.13
CA SER A 97 -13.89 10.76 8.98
C SER A 97 -15.26 11.42 8.84
N GLU A 98 -15.27 12.73 8.67
CA GLU A 98 -16.52 13.49 8.44
C GLU A 98 -17.11 13.25 7.05
N ASN A 99 -16.30 12.76 6.09
CA ASN A 99 -16.64 12.72 4.68
C ASN A 99 -16.58 11.32 4.04
N LEU A 100 -15.96 10.35 4.72
CA LEU A 100 -15.77 8.99 4.25
C LEU A 100 -16.52 8.02 5.17
N ASP A 101 -17.59 7.45 4.64
CA ASP A 101 -18.44 6.52 5.39
C ASP A 101 -17.66 5.30 5.91
N GLY A 102 -17.86 4.99 7.20
CA GLY A 102 -17.22 3.87 7.89
C GLY A 102 -15.69 3.94 7.98
N LYS A 103 -15.06 5.11 7.79
CA LYS A 103 -13.60 5.26 7.86
C LYS A 103 -13.15 6.01 9.10
N TYR A 104 -12.11 5.48 9.71
CA TYR A 104 -11.39 6.13 10.80
C TYR A 104 -9.98 6.45 10.34
N PHE A 105 -9.49 7.61 10.76
CA PHE A 105 -8.08 7.96 10.68
C PHE A 105 -7.33 7.28 11.82
N HIS A 106 -6.10 6.87 11.58
CA HIS A 106 -5.19 6.68 12.70
C HIS A 106 -4.72 8.05 13.26
N GLU A 107 -4.08 8.05 14.43
CA GLU A 107 -3.72 9.29 15.16
C GLU A 107 -3.02 10.32 14.27
N GLU A 108 -1.92 9.92 13.62
CA GLU A 108 -1.16 10.86 12.78
C GLU A 108 -1.92 11.32 11.52
N GLN A 109 -2.76 10.49 10.90
CA GLN A 109 -3.62 10.92 9.80
C GLN A 109 -4.59 12.03 10.24
N LYS A 110 -5.18 11.91 11.44
CA LYS A 110 -6.07 12.95 11.99
C LYS A 110 -5.31 14.23 12.27
N TYR A 111 -4.08 14.13 12.80
CA TYR A 111 -3.20 15.27 12.99
C TYR A 111 -2.89 16.00 11.66
N LEU A 112 -2.50 15.27 10.62
CA LEU A 112 -2.25 15.83 9.30
C LEU A 112 -3.50 16.49 8.69
N LYS A 113 -4.68 15.87 8.87
CA LYS A 113 -5.95 16.46 8.44
C LYS A 113 -6.21 17.81 9.11
N LYS A 114 -5.95 17.93 10.42
CA LYS A 114 -6.08 19.21 11.16
C LYS A 114 -5.14 20.28 10.60
N ILE A 115 -3.92 19.92 10.22
CA ILE A 115 -2.98 20.85 9.54
C ILE A 115 -3.58 21.34 8.22
N LEU A 116 -4.06 20.42 7.38
CA LEU A 116 -4.65 20.78 6.08
C LEU A 116 -5.89 21.65 6.24
N ASP A 117 -6.76 21.37 7.21
CA ASP A 117 -7.94 22.20 7.51
C ASP A 117 -7.56 23.62 8.00
N SER A 118 -6.37 23.78 8.61
CA SER A 118 -5.84 25.09 9.00
C SER A 118 -5.30 25.93 7.82
N LYS A 119 -5.51 25.47 6.57
CA LYS A 119 -5.04 26.10 5.32
C LYS A 119 -3.52 26.21 5.18
N LYS A 120 -2.77 25.42 5.96
CA LYS A 120 -1.32 25.28 5.80
C LYS A 120 -1.01 24.30 4.67
N ASN A 121 0.11 24.55 4.01
CA ASN A 121 0.69 23.61 3.09
C ASN A 121 1.40 22.50 3.87
N LEU A 122 1.41 21.28 3.33
CA LEU A 122 1.89 20.12 4.08
C LEU A 122 2.78 19.23 3.21
N ILE A 123 3.93 18.85 3.76
CA ILE A 123 4.89 17.95 3.14
C ILE A 123 5.07 16.77 4.09
N VAL A 124 4.75 15.56 3.64
CA VAL A 124 4.78 14.36 4.48
C VAL A 124 5.82 13.38 3.97
N SER A 125 6.79 13.11 4.85
CA SER A 125 7.73 12.01 4.74
C SER A 125 7.26 10.86 5.63
N ALA A 126 6.61 9.85 5.04
CA ALA A 126 6.06 8.71 5.78
C ALA A 126 6.13 7.41 4.95
N PRO A 127 6.22 6.23 5.58
CA PRO A 127 6.18 4.96 4.87
C PRO A 127 4.88 4.77 4.07
N THR A 128 4.86 3.87 3.09
CA THR A 128 3.67 3.62 2.26
C THR A 128 2.49 3.08 3.09
N SER A 129 2.79 2.27 4.10
CA SER A 129 1.83 1.73 5.08
C SER A 129 1.10 2.79 5.91
N PHE A 130 1.59 4.03 5.94
CA PHE A 130 0.90 5.15 6.59
C PHE A 130 -0.47 5.45 5.94
N GLY A 131 -0.72 5.02 4.70
CA GLY A 131 -2.00 5.28 4.04
C GLY A 131 -2.19 6.75 3.65
N LYS A 132 -1.11 7.43 3.24
CA LYS A 132 -1.08 8.86 2.86
C LYS A 132 -2.21 9.27 1.89
N SER A 133 -2.60 8.36 0.99
CA SER A 133 -3.62 8.58 -0.04
C SER A 133 -5.06 8.62 0.49
N LEU A 134 -5.32 8.21 1.75
CA LEU A 134 -6.65 8.33 2.37
C LEU A 134 -7.06 9.80 2.50
N LEU A 135 -6.11 10.68 2.84
CA LEU A 135 -6.37 12.11 2.98
C LEU A 135 -6.69 12.79 1.65
N ILE A 136 -6.21 12.25 0.51
CA ILE A 136 -6.61 12.73 -0.82
C ILE A 136 -8.12 12.51 -1.02
N GLU A 137 -8.59 11.31 -0.70
CA GLU A 137 -10.01 10.97 -0.82
C GLU A 137 -10.89 11.81 0.11
N GLU A 138 -10.46 11.99 1.36
CA GLU A 138 -11.13 12.84 2.34
C GLU A 138 -11.31 14.28 1.84
N ILE A 139 -10.28 14.85 1.23
CA ILE A 139 -10.31 16.22 0.70
C ILE A 139 -11.29 16.32 -0.48
N VAL A 140 -11.25 15.36 -1.41
CA VAL A 140 -12.19 15.29 -2.53
C VAL A 140 -13.62 15.13 -2.02
N ALA A 141 -13.86 14.25 -1.05
CA ALA A 141 -15.17 14.02 -0.47
C ALA A 141 -15.74 15.26 0.22
N SER A 142 -14.88 16.05 0.89
CA SER A 142 -15.28 17.28 1.58
C SER A 142 -15.86 18.36 0.67
N SER A 143 -15.62 18.27 -0.65
CA SER A 143 -16.11 19.23 -1.65
C SER A 143 -15.73 20.70 -1.38
N LYS A 144 -14.71 20.95 -0.55
CA LYS A 144 -14.26 22.31 -0.16
C LYS A 144 -13.51 23.04 -1.28
N PHE A 145 -12.87 22.31 -2.19
CA PHE A 145 -12.05 22.86 -3.28
C PHE A 145 -12.74 22.65 -4.62
N LYS A 146 -12.77 23.68 -5.48
CA LYS A 146 -13.39 23.57 -6.80
C LYS A 146 -12.48 22.84 -7.77
N ASN A 147 -11.21 23.21 -7.85
CA ASN A 147 -10.22 22.61 -8.75
C ASN A 147 -9.13 21.90 -7.95
N ILE A 148 -9.14 20.57 -8.00
CA ILE A 148 -8.18 19.68 -7.32
C ILE A 148 -7.29 19.00 -8.34
N LEU A 149 -5.97 19.11 -8.19
CA LEU A 149 -5.00 18.41 -9.03
C LEU A 149 -4.23 17.36 -8.24
N VAL A 150 -4.24 16.11 -8.69
CA VAL A 150 -3.42 15.02 -8.14
C VAL A 150 -2.40 14.63 -9.19
N ILE A 151 -1.12 14.87 -8.90
CA ILE A 151 0.02 14.48 -9.73
C ILE A 151 0.54 13.15 -9.21
N GLN A 152 0.58 12.14 -10.09
CA GLN A 152 1.10 10.81 -9.76
C GLN A 152 2.15 10.37 -10.78
N PRO A 153 3.15 9.57 -10.35
CA PRO A 153 4.30 9.24 -11.19
C PRO A 153 4.00 8.22 -12.29
N THR A 154 2.96 7.39 -12.13
CA THR A 154 2.65 6.33 -13.09
C THR A 154 1.17 6.33 -13.49
N LEU A 155 0.90 5.87 -14.72
CA LEU A 155 -0.46 5.68 -15.23
C LEU A 155 -1.26 4.65 -14.43
N ALA A 156 -0.58 3.72 -13.75
CA ALA A 156 -1.21 2.67 -12.96
C ALA A 156 -1.77 3.24 -11.64
N LEU A 157 -0.98 4.06 -10.92
CA LEU A 157 -1.46 4.81 -9.75
C LEU A 157 -2.60 5.77 -10.09
N LEU A 158 -2.53 6.43 -11.25
CA LEU A 158 -3.61 7.28 -11.77
C LEU A 158 -4.90 6.51 -11.98
N ASP A 159 -4.83 5.32 -12.57
CA ASP A 159 -6.03 4.52 -12.85
C ASP A 159 -6.62 3.96 -11.55
N GLU A 160 -5.79 3.57 -10.57
CA GLU A 160 -6.23 3.19 -9.22
C GLU A 160 -6.97 4.34 -8.53
N THR A 161 -6.34 5.52 -8.48
CA THR A 161 -6.91 6.72 -7.87
C THR A 161 -8.21 7.13 -8.58
N ARG A 162 -8.23 7.04 -9.90
CA ARG A 162 -9.44 7.28 -10.70
C ARG A 162 -10.56 6.31 -10.37
N LYS A 163 -10.29 5.00 -10.28
CA LYS A 163 -11.29 3.99 -9.90
C LYS A 163 -11.88 4.31 -8.53
N LYS A 164 -11.00 4.62 -7.55
CA LYS A 164 -11.37 4.96 -6.18
C LYS A 164 -12.23 6.24 -6.09
N LEU A 165 -11.85 7.28 -6.81
CA LEU A 165 -12.53 8.59 -6.78
C LEU A 165 -13.72 8.69 -7.74
N LYS A 166 -13.98 7.66 -8.55
CA LYS A 166 -15.10 7.63 -9.52
C LYS A 166 -16.47 7.88 -8.87
N LYS A 167 -16.63 7.49 -7.60
CA LYS A 167 -17.88 7.69 -6.85
C LYS A 167 -18.23 9.17 -6.60
N TYR A 168 -17.28 10.08 -6.75
CA TYR A 168 -17.49 11.53 -6.60
C TYR A 168 -17.82 12.26 -7.91
N LYS A 169 -18.14 11.53 -8.99
CA LYS A 169 -18.46 12.08 -10.33
C LYS A 169 -19.65 13.06 -10.35
N GLU A 170 -20.51 13.00 -9.34
CA GLU A 170 -21.67 13.90 -9.25
C GLU A 170 -21.22 15.33 -8.88
N ASN A 171 -20.23 15.45 -7.99
CA ASN A 171 -19.68 16.74 -7.54
C ASN A 171 -18.51 17.20 -8.42
N TYR A 172 -17.73 16.26 -8.97
CA TYR A 172 -16.51 16.53 -9.72
C TYR A 172 -16.53 15.94 -11.12
N ARG A 173 -16.09 16.73 -12.10
CA ARG A 173 -15.64 16.21 -13.40
C ARG A 173 -14.24 15.64 -13.23
N ILE A 174 -14.10 14.35 -13.50
CA ILE A 174 -12.81 13.65 -13.45
C ILE A 174 -12.09 13.80 -14.80
N ILE A 175 -10.93 14.44 -14.77
CA ILE A 175 -10.11 14.80 -15.94
C ILE A 175 -8.82 13.99 -15.87
N VAL A 176 -8.66 13.07 -16.82
CA VAL A 176 -7.48 12.18 -16.92
C VAL A 176 -6.75 12.31 -18.26
N ARG A 177 -7.23 13.17 -19.15
CA ARG A 177 -6.65 13.47 -20.45
C ARG A 177 -6.64 14.98 -20.67
N THR A 178 -5.61 15.47 -21.35
CA THR A 178 -5.42 16.90 -21.69
C THR A 178 -6.47 17.44 -22.66
N SER A 179 -7.17 16.57 -23.40
CA SER A 179 -8.26 16.95 -24.30
C SER A 179 -9.61 17.18 -23.60
N GLN A 180 -9.76 16.75 -22.34
CA GLN A 180 -10.99 16.96 -21.59
C GLN A 180 -10.97 18.36 -20.99
N GLN A 181 -11.94 19.21 -21.33
CA GLN A 181 -12.05 20.54 -20.73
C GLN A 181 -12.57 20.50 -19.28
N SER A 182 -12.23 21.51 -18.49
CA SER A 182 -12.85 21.77 -17.18
C SER A 182 -14.28 22.28 -17.34
N LEU A 183 -15.09 22.11 -16.30
CA LEU A 183 -16.44 22.68 -16.19
C LEU A 183 -16.47 23.77 -15.14
N GLU A 184 -17.31 24.78 -15.35
CA GLU A 184 -17.52 25.84 -14.36
C GLU A 184 -18.60 25.46 -13.32
N GLU A 185 -19.59 24.66 -13.72
CA GLU A 185 -20.75 24.28 -12.91
C GLU A 185 -20.47 23.21 -11.86
N LYS A 186 -19.40 22.44 -12.04
CA LYS A 186 -18.96 21.37 -11.13
C LYS A 186 -17.52 21.62 -10.68
N GLY A 187 -17.11 20.93 -9.62
CA GLY A 187 -15.69 20.83 -9.31
C GLY A 187 -14.94 20.09 -10.43
N ASN A 188 -13.64 20.27 -10.52
CA ASN A 188 -12.76 19.57 -11.45
C ASN A 188 -11.69 18.81 -10.67
N LEU A 189 -11.60 17.50 -10.92
CA LEU A 189 -10.60 16.63 -10.35
C LEU A 189 -9.64 16.18 -11.46
N PHE A 190 -8.48 16.82 -11.51
CA PHE A 190 -7.41 16.51 -12.45
C PHE A 190 -6.55 15.39 -11.89
N LEU A 191 -6.52 14.23 -12.56
CA LEU A 191 -5.65 13.11 -12.23
C LEU A 191 -4.66 12.98 -13.38
N LEU A 192 -3.48 13.56 -13.23
CA LEU A 192 -2.52 13.75 -14.32
C LEU A 192 -1.10 13.32 -13.90
N THR A 193 -0.28 12.95 -14.89
CA THR A 193 1.18 12.88 -14.68
C THR A 193 1.78 14.28 -14.80
N ALA A 194 3.04 14.46 -14.37
CA ALA A 194 3.72 15.75 -14.48
C ALA A 194 3.79 16.28 -15.92
N GLU A 195 4.06 15.40 -16.89
CA GLU A 195 4.09 15.74 -18.33
C GLU A 195 2.74 16.29 -18.76
N ARG A 196 1.65 15.64 -18.35
CA ARG A 196 0.29 16.05 -18.73
C ARG A 196 -0.13 17.37 -18.11
N VAL A 197 0.38 17.72 -16.92
CA VAL A 197 0.18 19.05 -16.32
C VAL A 197 0.84 20.14 -17.16
N MET A 198 2.03 19.87 -17.71
CA MET A 198 2.73 20.80 -18.59
C MET A 198 2.00 20.96 -19.94
N GLU A 199 1.50 19.87 -20.51
CA GLU A 199 0.77 19.83 -21.78
C GLU A 199 -0.67 20.36 -21.70
N TYR A 200 -1.27 20.45 -20.50
CA TYR A 200 -2.68 20.82 -20.36
C TYR A 200 -2.91 22.27 -20.83
N PRO A 201 -3.72 22.49 -21.89
CA PRO A 201 -3.94 23.82 -22.43
C PRO A 201 -4.80 24.64 -21.47
N ASN A 202 -4.34 25.84 -21.11
CA ASN A 202 -5.06 26.75 -20.21
C ASN A 202 -5.51 26.06 -18.91
N LEU A 203 -4.58 25.41 -18.21
CA LEU A 203 -4.84 24.84 -16.89
C LEU A 203 -5.49 25.91 -15.99
N PRO A 204 -6.70 25.69 -15.46
CA PRO A 204 -7.39 26.70 -14.67
C PRO A 204 -6.66 26.95 -13.35
N GLN A 205 -7.11 27.98 -12.62
CA GLN A 205 -6.68 28.21 -11.25
C GLN A 205 -6.96 26.96 -10.41
N ILE A 206 -5.91 26.37 -9.86
CA ILE A 206 -5.98 25.22 -8.95
C ILE A 206 -6.16 25.76 -7.54
N ASP A 207 -7.05 25.14 -6.76
CA ASP A 207 -7.27 25.52 -5.37
C ASP A 207 -6.43 24.64 -4.43
N PHE A 208 -6.30 23.35 -4.78
CA PHE A 208 -5.55 22.36 -4.03
C PHE A 208 -4.82 21.41 -4.97
N PHE A 209 -3.54 21.11 -4.69
CA PHE A 209 -2.85 20.02 -5.40
C PHE A 209 -2.08 19.06 -4.50
N VAL A 210 -1.95 17.84 -5.02
CA VAL A 210 -1.17 16.76 -4.41
C VAL A 210 -0.06 16.38 -5.36
N ILE A 211 1.15 16.17 -4.83
CA ILE A 211 2.21 15.49 -5.55
C ILE A 211 2.54 14.21 -4.80
N ASP A 212 2.21 13.08 -5.43
CA ASP A 212 2.59 11.76 -4.93
C ASP A 212 4.04 11.44 -5.34
N GLU A 213 4.75 10.71 -4.50
CA GLU A 213 6.18 10.44 -4.61
C GLU A 213 7.07 11.68 -4.88
N PHE A 214 6.87 12.75 -4.10
CA PHE A 214 7.57 14.03 -4.29
C PHE A 214 9.09 13.95 -4.14
N TYR A 215 9.66 12.87 -3.56
CA TYR A 215 11.11 12.68 -3.56
C TYR A 215 11.70 12.65 -4.98
N LYS A 216 10.89 12.35 -6.00
CA LYS A 216 11.28 12.40 -7.42
C LYS A 216 11.60 13.82 -7.90
N LEU A 217 11.32 14.87 -7.12
CA LEU A 217 11.76 16.25 -7.37
C LEU A 217 13.27 16.45 -7.16
N SER A 218 13.93 15.59 -6.37
CA SER A 218 15.33 15.79 -6.02
C SER A 218 16.28 15.52 -7.19
N ALA A 219 16.90 16.58 -7.71
CA ALA A 219 17.94 16.52 -8.75
C ALA A 219 19.20 15.70 -8.38
N LYS A 220 19.36 15.29 -7.11
CA LYS A 220 20.44 14.38 -6.69
C LYS A 220 20.29 12.95 -7.24
N ARG A 221 19.13 12.59 -7.79
CA ARG A 221 18.89 11.31 -8.46
C ARG A 221 18.75 11.62 -9.94
N ASP A 222 19.75 11.22 -10.71
CA ASP A 222 20.01 11.54 -12.13
C ASP A 222 18.92 10.96 -13.05
N ASP A 223 17.71 11.54 -13.03
CA ASP A 223 16.53 11.09 -13.77
C ASP A 223 15.88 12.29 -14.48
N GLU A 224 15.82 12.28 -15.81
CA GLU A 224 15.21 13.33 -16.66
C GLU A 224 13.75 13.66 -16.25
N ARG A 225 13.08 12.71 -15.57
CA ARG A 225 11.72 12.88 -15.05
C ARG A 225 11.63 13.87 -13.88
N SER A 226 12.74 14.12 -13.17
CA SER A 226 12.78 15.08 -12.07
C SER A 226 12.56 16.51 -12.56
N ASP A 227 13.07 16.86 -13.75
CA ASP A 227 12.93 18.19 -14.34
C ASP A 227 11.47 18.50 -14.70
N VAL A 228 10.76 17.55 -15.29
CA VAL A 228 9.35 17.75 -15.67
C VAL A 228 8.48 17.95 -14.42
N LEU A 229 8.71 17.16 -13.37
CA LEU A 229 7.99 17.31 -12.12
C LEU A 229 8.30 18.64 -11.42
N ASN A 230 9.57 19.07 -11.42
CA ASN A 230 9.98 20.38 -10.91
C ASN A 230 9.30 21.53 -11.68
N ASN A 231 9.27 21.44 -13.01
CA ASN A 231 8.60 22.44 -13.86
C ASN A 231 7.08 22.48 -13.63
N ALA A 232 6.43 21.32 -13.50
CA ALA A 232 5.01 21.23 -13.16
C ALA A 232 4.71 21.85 -11.80
N PHE A 233 5.54 21.55 -10.79
CA PHE A 233 5.42 22.13 -9.45
C PHE A 233 5.61 23.66 -9.48
N TYR A 234 6.64 24.14 -10.17
CA TYR A 234 6.90 25.57 -10.31
C TYR A 234 5.75 26.30 -11.02
N LYS A 235 5.20 25.73 -12.10
CA LYS A 235 4.02 26.25 -12.81
C LYS A 235 2.82 26.45 -11.88
N LEU A 236 2.60 25.53 -10.93
CA LEU A 236 1.52 25.63 -9.94
C LEU A 236 1.81 26.72 -8.90
N LEU A 237 3.05 26.83 -8.43
CA LEU A 237 3.46 27.86 -7.47
C LEU A 237 3.42 29.29 -8.04
N GLN A 238 3.43 29.44 -9.37
CA GLN A 238 3.26 30.74 -10.04
C GLN A 238 1.80 31.21 -10.13
N GLN A 239 0.83 30.36 -9.83
CA GLN A 239 -0.58 30.78 -9.81
C GLN A 239 -0.84 31.78 -8.68
N THR A 240 -1.82 32.67 -8.89
CA THR A 240 -2.20 33.69 -7.89
C THR A 240 -3.72 33.64 -7.67
N PRO A 241 -4.19 33.27 -6.47
CA PRO A 241 -3.40 32.90 -5.29
C PRO A 241 -2.61 31.59 -5.50
N VAL A 242 -1.56 31.38 -4.69
CA VAL A 242 -0.83 30.11 -4.69
C VAL A 242 -1.76 29.00 -4.17
N PRO A 243 -1.91 27.87 -4.88
CA PRO A 243 -2.78 26.79 -4.43
C PRO A 243 -2.28 26.17 -3.12
N GLN A 244 -3.19 25.67 -2.29
CA GLN A 244 -2.80 24.85 -1.16
C GLN A 244 -2.23 23.52 -1.66
N PHE A 245 -1.19 22.98 -1.02
CA PHE A 245 -0.55 21.75 -1.48
C PHE A 245 -0.28 20.72 -0.39
N TYR A 246 -0.27 19.46 -0.83
CA TYR A 246 0.02 18.29 -0.03
C TYR A 246 1.02 17.38 -0.77
N LEU A 247 2.27 17.35 -0.32
CA LEU A 247 3.34 16.58 -0.97
C LEU A 247 3.61 15.27 -0.21
N LEU A 248 3.63 14.13 -0.90
CA LEU A 248 3.72 12.79 -0.31
C LEU A 248 4.96 12.05 -0.79
N GLY A 249 5.74 11.49 0.14
CA GLY A 249 6.86 10.64 -0.23
C GLY A 249 7.38 9.85 0.97
N PRO A 250 7.99 8.68 0.76
CA PRO A 250 8.78 7.99 1.77
C PRO A 250 10.21 8.53 1.86
N ASN A 251 10.83 8.34 3.03
CA ASN A 251 12.29 8.40 3.23
C ASN A 251 12.97 9.72 2.81
N ILE A 252 12.33 10.84 3.13
CA ILE A 252 12.89 12.18 2.92
C ILE A 252 13.28 12.75 4.28
N ASP A 253 14.51 13.25 4.39
CA ASP A 253 15.08 13.74 5.65
C ASP A 253 14.78 15.21 5.94
N GLY A 254 14.49 15.99 4.90
CA GLY A 254 14.19 17.40 5.04
C GLY A 254 13.89 18.06 3.70
N ILE A 255 13.54 19.33 3.79
CA ILE A 255 13.31 20.23 2.65
C ILE A 255 14.31 21.39 2.72
N SER A 256 14.43 22.14 1.63
CA SER A 256 15.33 23.29 1.57
C SER A 256 14.99 24.34 2.64
N GLU A 257 16.01 24.94 3.23
CA GLU A 257 15.85 26.00 4.24
C GLU A 257 15.01 27.18 3.71
N GLY A 258 14.15 27.74 4.57
CA GLY A 258 13.24 28.83 4.22
C GLY A 258 12.01 28.42 3.40
N PHE A 259 11.89 27.16 2.97
CA PHE A 259 10.73 26.69 2.21
C PHE A 259 9.43 26.74 3.03
N GLU A 260 9.48 26.34 4.31
CA GLU A 260 8.33 26.36 5.22
C GLU A 260 7.77 27.77 5.40
N GLU A 261 8.64 28.74 5.67
CA GLU A 261 8.26 30.15 5.84
C GLU A 261 7.71 30.75 4.55
N LYS A 262 8.42 30.53 3.42
CA LYS A 262 8.05 31.09 2.12
C LYS A 262 6.65 30.65 1.67
N TYR A 263 6.27 29.41 1.95
CA TYR A 263 5.02 28.84 1.46
C TYR A 263 4.00 28.55 2.58
N ASN A 264 4.18 29.06 3.80
CA ASN A 264 3.32 28.71 4.95
C ASN A 264 3.06 27.19 5.05
N ALA A 265 4.16 26.45 5.01
CA ALA A 265 4.19 25.00 4.93
C ALA A 265 4.69 24.36 6.23
N ILE A 266 4.33 23.09 6.44
CA ILE A 266 4.85 22.23 7.51
C ILE A 266 5.48 21.00 6.87
N PHE A 267 6.74 20.71 7.21
CA PHE A 267 7.37 19.42 6.96
C PHE A 267 7.11 18.47 8.13
N TYR A 268 6.49 17.33 7.83
CA TYR A 268 6.16 16.30 8.80
C TYR A 268 6.82 14.99 8.41
N LYS A 269 7.79 14.55 9.21
CA LYS A 269 8.49 13.27 9.04
C LYS A 269 8.05 12.30 10.13
N THR A 270 7.68 11.09 9.73
CA THR A 270 7.24 10.03 10.65
C THR A 270 7.64 8.65 10.15
N ASN A 271 7.83 7.72 11.08
CA ASN A 271 7.96 6.30 10.84
C ASN A 271 6.70 5.52 11.26
N TYR A 272 5.60 6.21 11.56
CA TYR A 272 4.33 5.58 11.92
C TYR A 272 3.88 4.60 10.85
N SER A 273 3.67 3.36 11.27
CA SER A 273 3.24 2.26 10.42
C SER A 273 2.18 1.47 11.15
N LEU A 274 1.19 1.01 10.38
CA LEU A 274 0.17 0.07 10.84
C LEU A 274 0.59 -1.39 10.64
N VAL A 275 1.70 -1.63 9.95
CA VAL A 275 2.22 -2.97 9.62
C VAL A 275 3.72 -3.04 9.86
N GLU A 276 4.22 -4.25 10.09
CA GLU A 276 5.64 -4.53 10.24
C GLU A 276 6.15 -5.39 9.09
N ASN A 277 7.37 -5.09 8.65
CA ASN A 277 8.02 -5.84 7.58
C ASN A 277 9.13 -6.70 8.16
N LYS A 278 9.09 -8.00 7.89
CA LYS A 278 10.15 -8.94 8.27
C LYS A 278 10.94 -9.38 7.05
N THR A 279 12.22 -9.04 7.01
CA THR A 279 13.14 -9.50 5.96
C THR A 279 13.77 -10.83 6.35
N ILE A 280 13.70 -11.83 5.47
CA ILE A 280 14.32 -13.15 5.66
C ILE A 280 15.35 -13.39 4.56
N ASP A 281 16.63 -13.43 4.93
CA ASP A 281 17.70 -13.82 4.01
C ASP A 281 17.78 -15.35 3.92
N ILE A 282 17.32 -15.89 2.79
CA ILE A 282 17.39 -17.32 2.44
C ILE A 282 18.73 -17.64 1.77
N TYR A 283 19.32 -16.70 1.05
CA TYR A 283 20.56 -16.91 0.29
C TYR A 283 21.71 -17.24 1.25
N SER A 284 22.00 -16.36 2.19
CA SER A 284 23.15 -16.51 3.09
C SER A 284 23.08 -17.78 3.93
N LYS A 285 21.87 -18.24 4.27
CA LYS A 285 21.65 -19.47 5.04
C LYS A 285 21.93 -20.76 4.27
N ASN A 286 21.89 -20.73 2.93
CA ASN A 286 22.14 -21.89 2.07
C ASN A 286 23.28 -21.60 1.09
N LYS A 287 24.24 -20.75 1.50
CA LYS A 287 25.31 -20.25 0.64
C LYS A 287 26.16 -21.38 0.05
N THR A 288 26.41 -22.43 0.82
CA THR A 288 27.19 -23.61 0.41
C THR A 288 26.58 -24.36 -0.77
N GLU A 289 25.25 -24.40 -0.86
CA GLU A 289 24.49 -25.02 -1.93
C GLU A 289 24.29 -24.04 -3.10
N PHE A 290 24.09 -22.76 -2.79
CA PHE A 290 23.94 -21.70 -3.80
C PHE A 290 25.25 -21.43 -4.56
N ASP A 291 26.42 -21.59 -3.94
CA ASP A 291 27.69 -21.36 -4.60
C ASP A 291 28.16 -22.58 -5.45
N GLN A 292 27.36 -23.67 -5.53
CA GLN A 292 27.69 -24.86 -6.35
C GLN A 292 27.26 -24.72 -7.83
N PRO A 293 28.21 -24.68 -8.79
CA PRO A 293 27.90 -24.29 -10.16
C PRO A 293 27.10 -25.33 -10.97
N ARG A 294 27.17 -26.63 -10.64
CA ARG A 294 26.58 -27.69 -11.49
C ARG A 294 25.06 -27.79 -11.43
N LYS A 295 24.41 -27.31 -10.36
CA LYS A 295 22.95 -27.39 -10.17
C LYS A 295 22.33 -26.17 -9.47
N PHE A 296 23.08 -25.07 -9.30
CA PHE A 296 22.62 -23.84 -8.64
C PHE A 296 21.20 -23.43 -9.04
N LYS A 297 20.93 -23.37 -10.35
CA LYS A 297 19.65 -22.92 -10.88
C LYS A 297 18.50 -23.83 -10.47
N GLU A 298 18.66 -25.15 -10.61
CA GLU A 298 17.64 -26.13 -10.23
C GLU A 298 17.40 -26.12 -8.71
N PHE A 299 18.46 -26.04 -7.91
CA PHE A 299 18.35 -25.94 -6.46
C PHE A 299 17.60 -24.67 -6.04
N LYS A 300 17.95 -23.51 -6.62
CA LYS A 300 17.28 -22.24 -6.35
C LYS A 300 15.80 -22.26 -6.71
N GLU A 301 15.46 -22.84 -7.86
CA GLU A 301 14.07 -23.01 -8.31
C GLU A 301 13.28 -23.93 -7.37
N ASN A 302 13.82 -25.11 -7.03
CA ASN A 302 13.16 -26.02 -6.10
C ASN A 302 12.98 -25.39 -4.71
N LYS A 303 13.98 -24.65 -4.22
CA LYS A 303 13.87 -23.97 -2.92
C LYS A 303 12.78 -22.91 -2.91
N LEU A 304 12.61 -22.18 -4.02
CA LEU A 304 11.47 -21.28 -4.21
C LEU A 304 10.16 -22.07 -4.16
N PHE A 305 10.04 -23.16 -4.92
CA PHE A 305 8.78 -23.90 -5.01
C PHE A 305 8.36 -24.57 -3.70
N GLU A 306 9.32 -25.09 -2.94
CA GLU A 306 9.08 -25.57 -1.57
C GLU A 306 8.57 -24.44 -0.67
N LEU A 307 9.22 -23.28 -0.70
CA LEU A 307 8.80 -22.12 0.08
C LEU A 307 7.40 -21.64 -0.31
N LEU A 308 7.08 -21.58 -1.60
CA LEU A 308 5.75 -21.20 -2.07
C LEU A 308 4.68 -22.18 -1.56
N LEU A 309 4.99 -23.49 -1.55
CA LEU A 309 4.08 -24.50 -1.02
C LEU A 309 3.91 -24.41 0.50
N ASP A 310 4.97 -24.06 1.23
CA ASP A 310 4.91 -23.82 2.68
C ASP A 310 4.05 -22.58 3.00
N LEU A 311 4.02 -21.59 2.11
CA LEU A 311 3.25 -20.35 2.22
C LEU A 311 1.89 -20.40 1.52
N LYS A 312 1.39 -21.58 1.15
CA LYS A 312 0.18 -21.75 0.31
C LYS A 312 -1.11 -21.08 0.85
N ASP A 313 -1.18 -20.89 2.17
CA ASP A 313 -2.34 -20.27 2.83
C ASP A 313 -2.29 -18.73 2.74
N GLU A 314 -1.17 -18.18 2.29
CA GLU A 314 -0.88 -16.76 2.22
C GLU A 314 -0.59 -16.32 0.78
N GLN A 315 -0.93 -15.06 0.47
CA GLN A 315 -0.70 -14.53 -0.87
C GLN A 315 0.73 -14.05 -1.05
N THR A 316 1.37 -14.46 -2.15
CA THR A 316 2.79 -14.23 -2.41
C THR A 316 3.03 -13.58 -3.78
N ILE A 317 3.82 -12.51 -3.79
CA ILE A 317 4.36 -11.89 -5.01
C ILE A 317 5.82 -12.31 -5.19
N ILE A 318 6.15 -12.76 -6.40
CA ILE A 318 7.47 -13.26 -6.77
C ILE A 318 8.07 -12.37 -7.85
N TYR A 319 9.09 -11.59 -7.51
CA TYR A 319 9.81 -10.73 -8.43
C TYR A 319 10.87 -11.51 -9.21
N CYS A 320 10.79 -11.43 -10.53
CA CYS A 320 11.70 -12.03 -11.49
C CYS A 320 12.36 -10.98 -12.38
N SER A 321 13.53 -11.32 -12.91
CA SER A 321 14.38 -10.44 -13.72
C SER A 321 13.79 -10.03 -15.07
N SER A 322 12.90 -10.84 -15.67
CA SER A 322 12.37 -10.58 -17.01
C SER A 322 11.02 -11.27 -17.28
N PRO A 323 10.26 -10.81 -18.29
CA PRO A 323 9.01 -11.46 -18.72
C PRO A 323 9.15 -12.95 -19.03
N ASN A 324 10.25 -13.33 -19.71
CA ASN A 324 10.53 -14.73 -20.02
C ASN A 324 10.74 -15.55 -18.76
N ARG A 325 11.41 -14.96 -17.76
CA ARG A 325 11.68 -15.61 -16.48
C ARG A 325 10.41 -15.81 -15.65
N VAL A 326 9.52 -14.81 -15.64
CA VAL A 326 8.16 -14.91 -15.07
C VAL A 326 7.41 -16.12 -15.64
N ARG A 327 7.30 -16.20 -16.97
CA ARG A 327 6.56 -17.29 -17.65
C ARG A 327 7.21 -18.65 -17.40
N PHE A 328 8.54 -18.71 -17.44
CA PHE A 328 9.28 -19.94 -17.20
C PHE A 328 9.10 -20.47 -15.78
N LEU A 329 9.20 -19.61 -14.77
CA LEU A 329 9.04 -20.01 -13.37
C LEU A 329 7.61 -20.39 -13.04
N ALA A 330 6.61 -19.65 -13.56
CA ALA A 330 5.21 -20.02 -13.42
C ALA A 330 4.90 -21.40 -14.02
N ASP A 331 5.44 -21.71 -15.20
CA ASP A 331 5.30 -23.03 -15.84
C ASP A 331 5.96 -24.15 -15.03
N LYS A 332 7.17 -23.92 -14.54
CA LYS A 332 7.89 -24.87 -13.69
C LYS A 332 7.18 -25.12 -12.36
N PHE A 333 6.68 -24.06 -11.72
CA PHE A 333 5.93 -24.19 -10.48
C PHE A 333 4.61 -24.91 -10.68
N THR A 334 3.91 -24.64 -11.80
CA THR A 334 2.70 -25.39 -12.17
C THR A 334 2.96 -26.89 -12.27
N LYS A 335 4.05 -27.29 -12.94
CA LYS A 335 4.46 -28.71 -13.04
C LYS A 335 4.82 -29.30 -11.68
N PHE A 336 5.50 -28.53 -10.83
CA PHE A 336 5.80 -28.95 -9.46
C PHE A 336 4.52 -29.20 -8.64
N LEU A 337 3.50 -28.36 -8.78
CA LEU A 337 2.19 -28.55 -8.14
C LEU A 337 1.45 -29.79 -8.69
N GLU A 338 1.52 -30.03 -10.00
CA GLU A 338 1.00 -31.24 -10.63
C GLU A 338 1.68 -32.51 -10.07
N GLU A 339 3.01 -32.53 -9.97
CA GLU A 339 3.79 -33.63 -9.38
C GLU A 339 3.45 -33.86 -7.90
N LYS A 340 3.12 -32.79 -7.16
CA LYS A 340 2.65 -32.85 -5.77
C LYS A 340 1.16 -33.18 -5.62
N ASN A 341 0.46 -33.44 -6.73
CA ASN A 341 -0.98 -33.73 -6.76
C ASN A 341 -1.85 -32.64 -6.11
N ILE A 342 -1.45 -31.37 -6.24
CA ILE A 342 -2.28 -30.24 -5.81
C ILE A 342 -3.48 -30.12 -6.75
N GLN A 343 -4.66 -29.86 -6.18
CA GLN A 343 -5.89 -29.78 -6.96
C GLN A 343 -6.00 -28.43 -7.68
N LYS A 344 -6.61 -28.47 -8.88
CA LYS A 344 -6.97 -27.27 -9.62
C LYS A 344 -8.18 -26.60 -8.98
N ILE A 345 -8.24 -25.28 -9.06
CA ILE A 345 -9.39 -24.49 -8.62
C ILE A 345 -10.49 -24.46 -9.69
N GLU A 346 -11.65 -23.93 -9.29
CA GLU A 346 -12.72 -23.59 -10.21
C GLU A 346 -12.22 -22.59 -11.28
N LYS A 347 -12.69 -22.76 -12.52
CA LYS A 347 -12.29 -21.90 -13.63
C LYS A 347 -12.72 -20.46 -13.37
N LEU A 348 -11.74 -19.55 -13.42
CA LEU A 348 -12.00 -18.12 -13.35
C LEU A 348 -12.65 -17.62 -14.66
N PRO A 349 -13.51 -16.58 -14.62
CA PRO A 349 -14.13 -16.04 -15.83
C PRO A 349 -13.13 -15.62 -16.94
N LEU A 350 -11.93 -15.18 -16.54
CA LEU A 350 -10.85 -14.86 -17.48
C LEU A 350 -10.40 -16.08 -18.29
N VAL A 351 -10.43 -17.29 -17.72
CA VAL A 351 -10.07 -18.53 -18.43
C VAL A 351 -11.02 -18.76 -19.60
N GLU A 352 -12.33 -18.65 -19.37
CA GLU A 352 -13.35 -18.81 -20.42
C GLU A 352 -13.17 -17.76 -21.53
N TRP A 353 -12.88 -16.51 -21.14
CA TRP A 353 -12.63 -15.44 -22.09
C TRP A 353 -11.38 -15.71 -22.93
N ILE A 354 -10.29 -16.20 -22.32
CA ILE A 354 -9.05 -16.55 -23.03
C ILE A 354 -9.29 -17.72 -24.00
N GLU A 355 -9.99 -18.77 -23.57
CA GLU A 355 -10.33 -19.94 -24.39
C GLU A 355 -11.13 -19.54 -25.63
N LYS A 356 -12.06 -18.59 -25.47
CA LYS A 356 -12.93 -18.12 -26.56
C LYS A 356 -12.26 -17.10 -27.50
N ASN A 357 -11.44 -16.18 -26.98
CA ASN A 357 -10.99 -15.00 -27.73
C ASN A 357 -9.50 -14.99 -28.10
N ILE A 358 -8.67 -15.83 -27.47
CA ILE A 358 -7.22 -15.84 -27.71
C ILE A 358 -6.75 -17.21 -28.20
N ASN A 359 -6.60 -18.16 -27.28
CA ASN A 359 -6.12 -19.51 -27.60
C ASN A 359 -6.41 -20.43 -26.41
N PRO A 360 -7.22 -21.50 -26.58
CA PRO A 360 -7.52 -22.45 -25.51
C PRO A 360 -6.32 -23.28 -25.05
N LYS A 361 -5.20 -23.26 -25.78
CA LYS A 361 -3.94 -23.93 -25.40
C LYS A 361 -2.92 -22.98 -24.76
N TRP A 362 -3.31 -21.75 -24.42
CA TRP A 362 -2.38 -20.82 -23.80
C TRP A 362 -2.05 -21.26 -22.38
N ASN A 363 -0.76 -21.40 -22.05
CA ASN A 363 -0.28 -21.82 -20.72
C ASN A 363 -0.84 -21.00 -19.56
N LEU A 364 -1.22 -19.73 -19.80
CA LEU A 364 -1.87 -18.89 -18.80
C LEU A 364 -3.13 -19.55 -18.20
N ILE A 365 -3.88 -20.31 -19.00
CA ILE A 365 -5.04 -21.07 -18.51
C ILE A 365 -4.61 -22.07 -17.43
N ASN A 366 -3.52 -22.81 -17.67
CA ASN A 366 -3.05 -23.78 -16.67
C ASN A 366 -2.56 -23.07 -15.41
N PHE A 367 -1.87 -21.94 -15.54
CA PHE A 367 -1.40 -21.16 -14.39
C PHE A 367 -2.58 -20.71 -13.52
N LEU A 368 -3.61 -20.11 -14.12
CA LEU A 368 -4.80 -19.63 -13.40
C LEU A 368 -5.53 -20.76 -12.67
N ASN A 369 -5.62 -21.96 -13.28
CA ASN A 369 -6.24 -23.11 -12.64
C ASN A 369 -5.47 -23.63 -11.41
N PHE A 370 -4.22 -23.22 -11.23
CA PHE A 370 -3.39 -23.51 -10.05
C PHE A 370 -3.18 -22.28 -9.16
N GLU A 371 -4.07 -21.29 -9.24
CA GLU A 371 -3.99 -20.05 -8.46
C GLU A 371 -2.74 -19.20 -8.75
N ILE A 372 -2.14 -19.39 -9.93
CA ILE A 372 -0.94 -18.67 -10.38
C ILE A 372 -1.32 -17.59 -11.40
N GLY A 373 -1.10 -16.33 -11.04
CA GLY A 373 -1.08 -15.20 -11.94
C GLY A 373 0.33 -14.88 -12.44
N ILE A 374 0.41 -14.19 -13.58
CA ILE A 374 1.66 -13.61 -14.09
C ILE A 374 1.44 -12.14 -14.40
N ASN A 375 2.44 -11.30 -14.21
CA ASN A 375 2.40 -9.92 -14.67
C ASN A 375 3.72 -9.56 -15.33
N ASP A 376 3.69 -9.62 -16.65
CA ASP A 376 4.73 -9.02 -17.47
C ASP A 376 4.14 -7.87 -18.28
N GLY A 377 4.93 -6.82 -18.49
CA GLY A 377 4.49 -5.61 -19.20
C GLY A 377 4.09 -5.84 -20.67
N ALA A 378 4.26 -7.06 -21.21
CA ALA A 378 3.86 -7.41 -22.57
C ALA A 378 2.41 -7.93 -22.65
N LEU A 379 1.79 -8.30 -21.52
CA LEU A 379 0.40 -8.72 -21.49
C LEU A 379 -0.57 -7.55 -21.69
N GLN A 380 -1.72 -7.84 -22.29
CA GLN A 380 -2.78 -6.85 -22.48
C GLN A 380 -3.27 -6.33 -21.12
N LYS A 381 -3.47 -5.01 -21.01
CA LYS A 381 -3.79 -4.34 -19.73
C LYS A 381 -4.98 -4.97 -18.98
N HIS A 382 -6.01 -5.40 -19.70
CA HIS A 382 -7.20 -5.99 -19.07
C HIS A 382 -6.90 -7.37 -18.45
N ILE A 383 -6.01 -8.17 -19.05
CA ILE A 383 -5.56 -9.47 -18.52
C ILE A 383 -4.79 -9.24 -17.23
N ASN A 384 -3.79 -8.34 -17.27
CA ASN A 384 -3.02 -7.95 -16.08
C ASN A 384 -3.92 -7.43 -14.95
N SER A 385 -4.85 -6.52 -15.26
CA SER A 385 -5.77 -5.97 -14.26
C SER A 385 -6.65 -7.05 -13.65
N SER A 386 -7.16 -7.99 -14.46
CA SER A 386 -8.01 -9.08 -13.97
C SER A 386 -7.26 -10.02 -13.01
N MET A 387 -5.99 -10.35 -13.31
CA MET A 387 -5.18 -11.18 -12.40
C MET A 387 -4.87 -10.48 -11.09
N ILE A 388 -4.61 -9.17 -11.11
CA ILE A 388 -4.48 -8.38 -9.88
C ILE A 388 -5.79 -8.38 -9.09
N ASP A 389 -6.92 -8.15 -9.75
CA ASP A 389 -8.23 -8.12 -9.09
C ASP A 389 -8.53 -9.50 -8.45
N TYR A 390 -8.28 -10.61 -9.17
CA TYR A 390 -8.41 -11.96 -8.60
C TYR A 390 -7.45 -12.25 -7.46
N PHE A 391 -6.23 -11.72 -7.51
CA PHE A 391 -5.32 -11.81 -6.37
C PHE A 391 -5.89 -11.00 -5.19
N ASN A 392 -6.32 -9.76 -5.35
CA ASN A 392 -6.91 -9.00 -4.24
C ASN A 392 -8.21 -9.62 -3.68
N GLU A 393 -8.91 -10.43 -4.48
CA GLU A 393 -10.09 -11.24 -4.07
C GLU A 393 -9.72 -12.62 -3.50
N GLU A 394 -8.44 -12.90 -3.26
CA GLU A 394 -7.89 -14.18 -2.77
C GLU A 394 -8.14 -15.40 -3.65
N LYS A 395 -8.56 -15.19 -4.91
CA LYS A 395 -8.75 -16.25 -5.93
C LYS A 395 -7.45 -16.72 -6.58
N LEU A 396 -6.40 -15.92 -6.47
CA LEU A 396 -5.03 -16.31 -6.82
C LEU A 396 -4.14 -16.20 -5.60
N LYS A 397 -3.23 -17.15 -5.42
CA LYS A 397 -2.27 -17.19 -4.30
C LYS A 397 -0.89 -16.70 -4.68
N TYR A 398 -0.52 -16.82 -5.96
CA TYR A 398 0.81 -16.50 -6.43
C TYR A 398 0.75 -15.53 -7.60
N ILE A 399 1.58 -14.48 -7.59
CA ILE A 399 1.85 -13.65 -8.77
C ILE A 399 3.34 -13.67 -9.06
N PHE A 400 3.72 -14.20 -10.22
CA PHE A 400 5.07 -13.99 -10.75
C PHE A 400 5.11 -12.71 -11.58
N CYS A 401 6.01 -11.78 -11.28
CA CYS A 401 6.04 -10.50 -11.97
C CYS A 401 7.44 -9.94 -12.18
N THR A 402 7.56 -8.99 -13.10
CA THR A 402 8.73 -8.11 -13.16
C THR A 402 8.53 -6.89 -12.26
N SER A 403 9.52 -6.00 -12.22
CA SER A 403 9.45 -4.73 -11.47
C SER A 403 8.32 -3.78 -11.92
N THR A 404 7.57 -4.09 -12.99
CA THR A 404 6.46 -3.26 -13.49
C THR A 404 5.30 -3.15 -12.51
N ILE A 405 5.18 -4.06 -11.53
CA ILE A 405 4.18 -3.98 -10.46
C ILE A 405 4.58 -3.00 -9.34
N ILE A 406 5.88 -2.74 -9.15
CA ILE A 406 6.40 -2.01 -7.96
C ILE A 406 5.75 -0.63 -7.83
N GLU A 407 5.55 0.07 -8.93
CA GLU A 407 4.95 1.41 -8.95
C GLU A 407 3.57 1.41 -9.61
N GLY A 408 2.56 0.92 -8.90
CA GLY A 408 1.16 1.23 -9.24
C GLY A 408 0.17 0.09 -9.21
N VAL A 409 0.43 -0.92 -8.39
CA VAL A 409 -0.60 -1.89 -8.02
C VAL A 409 -0.64 -2.04 -6.51
N ASN A 410 -1.72 -1.56 -5.90
CA ASN A 410 -2.03 -1.91 -4.52
C ASN A 410 -2.47 -3.37 -4.45
N THR A 411 -1.70 -4.18 -3.71
CA THR A 411 -1.95 -5.61 -3.55
C THR A 411 -1.92 -5.99 -2.07
N SER A 412 -2.73 -6.98 -1.69
CA SER A 412 -2.85 -7.52 -0.32
C SER A 412 -1.78 -8.56 0.03
N ALA A 413 -0.69 -8.66 -0.74
CA ALA A 413 0.29 -9.72 -0.57
C ALA A 413 0.90 -9.70 0.84
N LYS A 414 0.84 -10.85 1.52
CA LYS A 414 1.51 -11.04 2.81
C LYS A 414 3.00 -11.31 2.64
N ASN A 415 3.36 -11.97 1.53
CA ASN A 415 4.74 -12.34 1.23
C ASN A 415 5.23 -11.69 -0.06
N ILE A 416 6.47 -11.19 -0.04
CA ILE A 416 7.17 -10.69 -1.21
C ILE A 416 8.51 -11.42 -1.31
N ILE A 417 8.77 -12.06 -2.45
CA ILE A 417 9.98 -12.83 -2.71
C ILE A 417 10.75 -12.16 -3.85
N TYR A 418 11.98 -11.73 -3.56
CA TYR A 418 12.95 -11.32 -4.57
C TYR A 418 13.73 -12.54 -5.02
N PHE A 419 13.38 -13.09 -6.19
CA PHE A 419 13.99 -14.31 -6.66
C PHE A 419 15.25 -14.06 -7.48
N ASP A 420 15.24 -13.12 -8.43
CA ASP A 420 16.41 -12.79 -9.27
C ASP A 420 17.14 -11.54 -8.83
#